data_AF-A0A7K9PFK6-F1
#
_entry.id   AF-A0A7K9PFK6-F1
#
_cell.length_a   1.000
_cell.length_b   1.000
_cell.length_c   1.000
_cell.angle_alpha   90.00
_cell.angle_beta   90.00
_cell.angle_gamma   90.00
#
_symmetry.space_group_name_H-M   'P 1'
#
loop_
_entity.id
_entity.type
_entity.pdbx_description
1 polymer ?
#
loop_
_entity_poly.entity_id
_entity_poly.type
_entity_poly.pdbx_seq_one_letter_code
_entity_poly.pdbx_strand_id
1 'polypeptide(L)'
;LRSEPSAESPDPSMDTDPAAEEESASHCLWVDKFTPRRYMELLSDDYTNRCLLKWLKLWDTVVFGKDTALKKPKPSPAAQPPLSHPKEHPNKWKTKVQLTEEILEAELDQHTRPKHKVALLCGPPGLGKTTLAHVIARHAGYNAVEMNASDDRSPEVFRTRIEAATQMRSVLGSHERPNCLIIDEIDGAPAASINVLLGIIQRKDAEGEAGAGRRRREGGILLRPIICICNDQ
;
A
#
# COMPACT_ATOMS: atom_id res chain seq x y z
N LEU A 1 -11.21 -70.76 -23.40
CA LEU A 1 -12.13 -70.09 -24.35
C LEU A 1 -12.64 -68.85 -23.63
N ARG A 2 -11.82 -67.79 -23.54
CA ARG A 2 -11.73 -66.63 -24.45
C ARG A 2 -13.07 -65.89 -24.54
N SER A 3 -13.12 -64.69 -23.95
CA SER A 3 -13.77 -63.46 -24.46
C SER A 3 -13.59 -62.33 -23.45
N GLU A 4 -12.70 -61.39 -23.75
CA GLU A 4 -12.80 -59.99 -23.29
C GLU A 4 -13.88 -59.28 -24.13
N PRO A 5 -14.39 -58.11 -23.69
CA PRO A 5 -13.93 -56.91 -24.39
C PRO A 5 -13.73 -55.65 -23.53
N SER A 6 -12.69 -54.92 -23.94
CA SER A 6 -12.58 -53.46 -24.14
C SER A 6 -12.70 -52.48 -22.97
N ALA A 7 -11.54 -51.89 -22.67
CA ALA A 7 -11.37 -50.62 -21.96
C ALA A 7 -11.90 -49.44 -22.80
N GLU A 8 -12.66 -48.55 -22.15
CA GLU A 8 -13.03 -47.24 -22.67
C GLU A 8 -12.23 -46.18 -21.92
N SER A 9 -11.31 -45.52 -22.61
CA SER A 9 -10.56 -44.35 -22.15
C SER A 9 -11.41 -43.09 -22.37
N PRO A 10 -11.52 -42.16 -21.41
CA PRO A 10 -12.19 -40.89 -21.67
C PRO A 10 -11.22 -39.94 -22.39
N ASP A 11 -11.61 -39.47 -23.57
CA ASP A 11 -10.97 -38.35 -24.27
C ASP A 11 -11.14 -37.05 -23.47
N PRO A 12 -10.13 -36.16 -23.43
CA PRO A 12 -10.28 -34.81 -22.88
C PRO A 12 -10.63 -33.83 -24.01
N SER A 13 -11.86 -33.88 -24.54
CA SER A 13 -12.40 -32.77 -25.32
C SER A 13 -13.18 -31.84 -24.39
N MET A 14 -12.45 -30.96 -23.70
CA MET A 14 -13.07 -29.78 -23.09
C MET A 14 -13.39 -28.80 -24.22
N ASP A 15 -14.50 -29.07 -24.92
CA ASP A 15 -15.23 -28.02 -25.62
C ASP A 15 -15.78 -27.10 -24.54
N THR A 16 -15.01 -26.06 -24.20
CA THR A 16 -15.54 -24.89 -23.49
C THR A 16 -16.57 -24.24 -24.40
N ASP A 17 -17.85 -24.41 -24.06
CA ASP A 17 -18.97 -23.74 -24.69
C ASP A 17 -18.72 -22.21 -24.70
N PRO A 18 -18.57 -21.57 -25.88
CA PRO A 18 -18.41 -20.11 -25.96
C PRO A 18 -19.65 -19.36 -25.45
N ALA A 19 -20.79 -20.04 -25.34
CA ALA A 19 -22.04 -19.50 -24.80
C ALA A 19 -21.98 -19.25 -23.27
N ALA A 20 -21.20 -20.04 -22.52
CA ALA A 20 -21.07 -19.88 -21.07
C ALA A 20 -20.22 -18.65 -20.70
N GLU A 21 -19.25 -18.29 -21.55
CA GLU A 21 -18.47 -17.05 -21.39
C GLU A 21 -19.31 -15.81 -21.71
N GLU A 22 -20.19 -15.88 -22.72
CA GLU A 22 -21.07 -14.76 -23.12
C GLU A 22 -22.19 -14.46 -22.09
N GLU A 23 -22.76 -15.46 -21.43
CA GLU A 23 -23.75 -15.23 -20.36
C GLU A 23 -23.12 -14.56 -19.13
N SER A 24 -21.87 -14.92 -18.79
CA SER A 24 -21.14 -14.30 -17.67
C SER A 24 -20.80 -12.82 -17.95
N ALA A 25 -20.54 -12.48 -19.22
CA ALA A 25 -20.22 -11.12 -19.63
C ALA A 25 -21.46 -10.20 -19.66
N SER A 26 -22.66 -10.77 -19.74
CA SER A 26 -23.94 -10.04 -19.82
C SER A 26 -24.40 -9.46 -18.47
N HIS A 27 -23.89 -9.99 -17.35
CA HIS A 27 -24.22 -9.54 -15.99
C HIS A 27 -23.13 -8.68 -15.33
N CYS A 28 -22.06 -8.35 -16.05
CA CYS A 28 -20.96 -7.53 -15.54
C CYS A 28 -21.26 -6.04 -15.74
N LEU A 29 -21.14 -5.24 -14.67
CA LEU A 29 -21.25 -3.79 -14.79
C LEU A 29 -20.13 -3.28 -15.70
N TRP A 30 -20.42 -2.26 -16.52
CA TRP A 30 -19.39 -1.63 -17.35
C TRP A 30 -18.22 -1.10 -16.51
N VAL A 31 -18.53 -0.65 -15.29
CA VAL A 31 -17.52 -0.21 -14.33
C VAL A 31 -16.55 -1.34 -14.03
N ASP A 32 -17.02 -2.56 -13.79
CA ASP A 32 -16.15 -3.72 -13.51
C ASP A 32 -15.40 -4.17 -14.77
N LYS A 33 -16.09 -4.20 -15.92
CA LYS A 33 -15.53 -4.63 -17.21
C LYS A 33 -14.37 -3.74 -17.66
N PHE A 34 -14.50 -2.43 -17.48
CA PHE A 34 -13.52 -1.43 -17.90
C PHE A 34 -12.68 -0.88 -16.73
N THR A 35 -12.74 -1.49 -15.55
CA THR A 35 -11.89 -1.09 -14.43
C THR A 35 -10.42 -1.24 -14.81
N PRO A 36 -9.61 -0.17 -14.68
CA PRO A 36 -8.17 -0.22 -14.89
C PRO A 36 -7.50 -1.34 -14.09
N ARG A 37 -6.70 -2.17 -14.77
CA ARG A 37 -5.91 -3.25 -14.17
C ARG A 37 -4.41 -2.96 -14.19
N ARG A 38 -3.97 -2.03 -15.04
CA ARG A 38 -2.55 -1.70 -15.24
C ARG A 38 -2.31 -0.21 -15.07
N TYR A 39 -1.07 0.13 -14.72
CA TYR A 39 -0.63 1.52 -14.53
C TYR A 39 -0.98 2.41 -15.74
N MET A 40 -0.76 1.92 -16.96
CA MET A 40 -1.00 2.67 -18.20
C MET A 40 -2.49 2.87 -18.52
N GLU A 41 -3.40 2.20 -17.82
CA GLU A 41 -4.85 2.32 -17.99
C GLU A 41 -5.46 3.36 -17.03
N LEU A 42 -4.66 3.89 -16.10
CA LEU A 42 -5.12 4.91 -15.14
C LEU A 42 -5.35 6.24 -15.85
N LEU A 43 -6.55 6.80 -15.64
CA LEU A 43 -6.94 8.12 -16.15
C LEU A 43 -6.81 9.23 -15.09
N SER A 44 -6.28 8.90 -13.90
CA SER A 44 -5.92 9.87 -12.87
C SER A 44 -4.69 10.68 -13.28
N ASP A 45 -4.45 11.79 -12.59
CA ASP A 45 -3.33 12.67 -12.93
C ASP A 45 -1.96 11.96 -12.76
N ASP A 46 -1.11 12.07 -13.79
CA ASP A 46 0.21 11.43 -13.83
C ASP A 46 1.12 11.83 -12.67
N TYR A 47 0.92 13.02 -12.11
CA TYR A 47 1.69 13.47 -10.95
C TYR A 47 1.35 12.64 -9.71
N THR A 48 0.07 12.51 -9.35
CA THR A 48 -0.39 11.70 -8.22
C THR A 48 0.01 10.24 -8.39
N ASN A 49 -0.15 9.67 -9.59
CA ASN A 49 0.24 8.29 -9.89
C ASN A 49 1.72 8.05 -9.59
N ARG A 50 2.59 8.96 -10.07
CA ARG A 50 4.04 8.92 -9.83
C ARG A 50 4.40 9.18 -8.37
N CYS A 51 3.72 10.08 -7.68
CA CYS A 51 3.95 10.37 -6.27
C CYS A 51 3.64 9.16 -5.39
N LEU A 52 2.49 8.50 -5.60
CA LEU A 52 2.12 7.31 -4.85
C LEU A 52 3.07 6.15 -5.13
N LEU A 53 3.45 5.95 -6.40
CA LEU A 53 4.42 4.93 -6.78
C LEU A 53 5.81 5.20 -6.17
N LYS A 54 6.29 6.46 -6.22
CA LYS A 54 7.55 6.87 -5.60
C LYS A 54 7.52 6.63 -4.10
N TRP A 55 6.42 6.97 -3.43
CA TRP A 55 6.24 6.71 -2.00
C TRP A 55 6.30 5.21 -1.68
N LEU A 56 5.59 4.35 -2.43
CA LEU A 56 5.67 2.90 -2.24
C LEU A 56 7.10 2.36 -2.47
N LYS A 57 7.86 2.95 -3.39
CA LYS A 57 9.24 2.55 -3.65
C LYS A 57 10.20 2.90 -2.52
N LEU A 58 9.89 3.89 -1.69
CA LEU A 58 10.68 4.18 -0.50
C LEU A 58 10.58 3.05 0.56
N TRP A 59 9.60 2.16 0.44
CA TRP A 59 9.47 0.97 1.27
C TRP A 59 10.26 -0.24 0.74
N ASP A 60 10.86 -0.17 -0.46
CA ASP A 60 11.40 -1.36 -1.12
C ASP A 60 12.49 -2.07 -0.28
N THR A 61 13.30 -1.29 0.45
CA THR A 61 14.40 -1.78 1.29
C THR A 61 13.89 -2.60 2.47
N VAL A 62 12.97 -2.04 3.26
CA VAL A 62 12.43 -2.73 4.45
C VAL A 62 11.47 -3.86 4.09
N VAL A 63 10.76 -3.76 2.96
CA VAL A 63 9.74 -4.73 2.57
C VAL A 63 10.33 -5.90 1.77
N PHE A 64 11.15 -5.61 0.76
CA PHE A 64 11.67 -6.61 -0.19
C PHE A 64 13.16 -6.92 0.03
N GLY A 65 13.84 -6.25 0.98
CA GLY A 65 15.27 -6.46 1.22
C GLY A 65 16.15 -5.98 0.06
N LYS A 66 15.64 -5.12 -0.81
CA LYS A 66 16.45 -4.53 -1.89
C LYS A 66 17.35 -3.48 -1.29
N ASP A 67 18.66 -3.61 -1.46
CA ASP A 67 19.57 -2.49 -1.24
C ASP A 67 19.23 -1.39 -2.25
N THR A 68 18.35 -0.46 -1.88
CA THR A 68 18.32 0.84 -2.54
C THR A 68 19.71 1.39 -2.37
N ALA A 69 20.47 1.51 -3.46
CA ALA A 69 21.75 2.20 -3.46
C ALA A 69 21.52 3.59 -2.85
N LEU A 70 21.78 3.70 -1.54
CA LEU A 70 21.66 4.94 -0.80
C LEU A 70 22.55 5.90 -1.55
N LYS A 71 21.96 6.93 -2.15
CA LYS A 71 22.73 8.06 -2.65
C LYS A 71 23.56 8.51 -1.46
N LYS A 72 24.88 8.26 -1.52
CA LYS A 72 25.81 8.71 -0.48
C LYS A 72 25.47 10.18 -0.21
N PRO A 73 25.39 10.61 1.06
CA PRO A 73 25.17 12.01 1.37
C PRO A 73 26.22 12.81 0.59
N LYS A 74 25.75 13.77 -0.22
CA LYS A 74 26.60 14.63 -1.03
C LYS A 74 27.59 15.29 -0.06
N PRO A 75 28.92 15.14 -0.23
CA PRO A 75 29.86 15.78 0.66
C PRO A 75 29.64 17.29 0.61
N SER A 76 29.38 17.89 1.76
CA SER A 76 29.30 19.33 1.93
C SER A 76 30.55 19.97 1.33
N PRO A 77 30.44 20.94 0.39
CA PRO A 77 31.59 21.73 0.01
C PRO A 77 32.05 22.53 1.23
N ALA A 78 33.35 22.47 1.47
CA ALA A 78 34.05 23.10 2.57
C ALA A 78 33.72 24.60 2.71
N ALA A 79 33.84 25.07 3.95
CA ALA A 79 33.59 26.41 4.43
C ALA A 79 34.06 27.53 3.49
N GLN A 80 33.15 28.46 3.17
CA GLN A 80 33.48 29.82 2.80
C GLN A 80 33.03 30.80 3.91
N PRO A 81 33.79 31.86 4.20
CA PRO A 81 33.53 32.76 5.32
C PRO A 81 32.26 33.61 5.13
N PRO A 82 31.64 34.12 6.22
CA PRO A 82 30.34 34.74 6.16
C PRO A 82 30.47 36.19 5.70
N LEU A 83 29.77 36.53 4.61
CA LEU A 83 29.44 37.91 4.27
C LEU A 83 27.95 38.13 4.46
N SER A 84 27.68 39.10 5.33
CA SER A 84 26.41 39.58 5.85
C SER A 84 25.35 39.89 4.80
N HIS A 85 24.11 39.45 5.05
CA HIS A 85 22.89 40.28 4.99
C HIS A 85 21.76 39.54 5.74
N PRO A 86 21.12 40.12 6.78
CA PRO A 86 19.90 39.57 7.32
C PRO A 86 18.76 39.90 6.35
N LYS A 87 18.41 38.95 5.48
CA LYS A 87 17.15 39.03 4.74
C LYS A 87 16.12 38.20 5.48
N GLU A 88 15.23 38.94 6.13
CA GLU A 88 13.96 38.51 6.68
C GLU A 88 13.34 37.38 5.85
N HIS A 89 12.92 36.30 6.51
CA HIS A 89 12.17 35.22 5.89
C HIS A 89 10.78 35.75 5.50
N PRO A 90 10.44 35.94 4.20
CA PRO A 90 9.05 36.09 3.87
C PRO A 90 8.44 34.69 3.92
N ASN A 91 7.29 34.56 4.58
CA ASN A 91 6.50 33.33 4.65
C ASN A 91 6.24 32.79 3.24
N LYS A 92 7.09 31.87 2.77
CA LYS A 92 6.94 31.22 1.47
C LYS A 92 5.87 30.14 1.60
N TRP A 93 4.65 30.47 1.21
CA TRP A 93 3.61 29.48 0.99
C TRP A 93 4.06 28.52 -0.11
N LYS A 94 4.41 27.28 0.27
CA LYS A 94 4.84 26.24 -0.68
C LYS A 94 3.62 25.69 -1.41
N THR A 95 3.76 25.34 -2.69
CA THR A 95 2.69 24.65 -3.41
C THR A 95 2.55 23.20 -2.92
N LYS A 96 1.38 22.59 -3.13
CA LYS A 96 1.12 21.18 -2.79
C LYS A 96 2.14 20.23 -3.44
N VAL A 97 2.54 20.52 -4.68
CA VAL A 97 3.56 19.79 -5.43
C VAL A 97 4.92 19.88 -4.74
N GLN A 98 5.38 21.08 -4.40
CA GLN A 98 6.67 21.29 -3.73
C GLN A 98 6.72 20.60 -2.37
N LEU A 99 5.64 20.68 -1.59
CA LEU A 99 5.54 20.00 -0.30
C LEU A 99 5.59 18.47 -0.46
N THR A 100 4.88 17.94 -1.46
CA THR A 100 4.87 16.50 -1.74
C THR A 100 6.25 16.01 -2.17
N GLU A 101 6.95 16.75 -3.03
CA GLU A 101 8.32 16.41 -3.44
C GLU A 101 9.28 16.40 -2.25
N GLU A 102 9.24 17.42 -1.39
CA GLU A 102 10.06 17.49 -0.18
C GLU A 102 9.79 16.31 0.77
N ILE A 103 8.52 15.90 0.93
CA ILE A 103 8.14 14.71 1.72
C ILE A 103 8.72 13.43 1.10
N LEU A 104 8.70 13.32 -0.23
CA LEU A 104 9.23 12.16 -0.96
C LEU A 104 10.76 12.13 -1.05
N GLU A 105 11.41 13.26 -0.79
CA GLU A 105 12.86 13.40 -0.70
C GLU A 105 13.37 13.36 0.74
N ALA A 106 12.48 13.45 1.72
CA ALA A 106 12.83 13.32 3.13
C ALA A 106 13.55 12.00 3.40
N GLU A 107 14.54 12.06 4.28
CA GLU A 107 15.33 10.89 4.64
C GLU A 107 14.46 9.80 5.30
N LEU A 108 14.84 8.55 5.06
CA LEU A 108 14.23 7.37 5.68
C LEU A 108 14.47 7.42 7.20
N ASP A 109 13.58 6.79 7.97
CA ASP A 109 13.78 6.67 9.42
C ASP A 109 14.89 5.66 9.76
N GLN A 110 15.17 5.49 11.05
CA GLN A 110 16.17 4.55 11.57
C GLN A 110 15.97 3.07 11.12
N HIS A 111 14.78 2.73 10.60
CA HIS A 111 14.43 1.40 10.09
C HIS A 111 14.38 1.34 8.56
N THR A 112 15.01 2.31 7.88
CA THR A 112 15.06 2.39 6.41
C THR A 112 13.68 2.35 5.73
N ARG A 113 12.66 2.87 6.42
CA ARG A 113 11.30 3.07 5.89
C ARG A 113 10.97 4.55 5.81
N PRO A 114 9.91 4.94 5.06
CA PRO A 114 9.50 6.33 4.97
C PRO A 114 9.11 6.90 6.33
N LYS A 115 9.53 8.15 6.60
CA LYS A 115 9.09 8.90 7.78
C LYS A 115 7.56 8.99 7.85
N HIS A 116 6.91 9.22 6.71
CA HIS A 116 5.46 9.18 6.57
C HIS A 116 5.02 7.77 6.15
N LYS A 117 4.54 7.01 7.14
CA LYS A 117 4.20 5.58 6.97
C LYS A 117 2.85 5.33 6.29
N VAL A 118 2.07 6.39 6.10
CA VAL A 118 0.75 6.35 5.46
C VAL A 118 0.70 7.34 4.32
N ALA A 119 0.17 6.92 3.17
CA ALA A 119 -0.25 7.82 2.11
C ALA A 119 -1.76 8.05 2.22
N LEU A 120 -2.21 9.29 2.04
CA LEU A 120 -3.63 9.63 2.03
C LEU A 120 -4.03 10.10 0.64
N LEU A 121 -4.94 9.37 -0.01
CA LEU A 121 -5.60 9.79 -1.25
C LEU A 121 -6.92 10.47 -0.89
N CYS A 122 -7.03 11.74 -1.21
CA CYS A 122 -8.23 12.54 -0.93
C CYS A 122 -8.73 13.22 -2.21
N GLY A 123 -10.04 13.22 -2.40
CA GLY A 123 -10.72 13.89 -3.51
C GLY A 123 -12.18 13.46 -3.62
N PRO A 124 -12.95 14.05 -4.55
CA PRO A 124 -14.35 13.71 -4.74
C PRO A 124 -14.57 12.24 -5.13
N PRO A 125 -15.77 11.69 -4.91
CA PRO A 125 -16.11 10.34 -5.34
C PRO A 125 -16.03 10.19 -6.86
N GLY A 126 -15.78 8.97 -7.34
CA GLY A 126 -15.74 8.68 -8.79
C GLY A 126 -14.43 9.01 -9.51
N LEU A 127 -13.41 9.56 -8.83
CA LEU A 127 -12.06 9.79 -9.43
C LEU A 127 -11.17 8.53 -9.47
N GLY A 128 -11.71 7.36 -9.13
CA GLY A 128 -10.95 6.11 -9.16
C GLY A 128 -9.86 6.01 -8.10
N LYS A 129 -10.00 6.66 -6.94
CA LYS A 129 -9.01 6.62 -5.84
C LYS A 129 -8.71 5.19 -5.38
N THR A 130 -9.75 4.38 -5.17
CA THR A 130 -9.65 2.96 -4.81
C THR A 130 -8.95 2.17 -5.90
N THR A 131 -9.37 2.34 -7.16
CA THR A 131 -8.71 1.74 -8.32
C THR A 131 -7.23 2.10 -8.40
N LEU A 132 -6.89 3.39 -8.22
CA LEU A 132 -5.52 3.89 -8.24
C LEU A 132 -4.66 3.19 -7.18
N ALA A 133 -5.14 3.14 -5.93
CA ALA A 133 -4.41 2.49 -4.84
C ALA A 133 -4.10 1.01 -5.16
N HIS A 134 -5.09 0.26 -5.66
CA HIS A 134 -4.92 -1.14 -6.05
C HIS A 134 -3.94 -1.33 -7.21
N VAL A 135 -4.11 -0.57 -8.28
CA VAL A 135 -3.27 -0.68 -9.48
C VAL A 135 -1.83 -0.34 -9.14
N ILE A 136 -1.59 0.75 -8.39
CA ILE A 136 -0.24 1.17 -8.01
C ILE A 136 0.42 0.19 -7.04
N ALA A 137 -0.31 -0.33 -6.05
CA ALA A 137 0.20 -1.35 -5.13
C ALA A 137 0.62 -2.62 -5.89
N ARG A 138 -0.26 -3.15 -6.76
CA ARG A 138 0.02 -4.33 -7.58
C ARG A 138 1.17 -4.10 -8.56
N HIS A 139 1.23 -2.92 -9.17
CA HIS A 139 2.31 -2.51 -10.07
C HIS A 139 3.66 -2.42 -9.34
N ALA A 140 3.66 -1.94 -8.08
CA ALA A 140 4.87 -1.87 -7.26
C ALA A 140 5.35 -3.24 -6.72
N GLY A 141 4.57 -4.30 -6.92
CA GLY A 141 4.92 -5.68 -6.54
C GLY A 141 4.29 -6.16 -5.23
N TYR A 142 3.32 -5.42 -4.69
CA TYR A 142 2.62 -5.79 -3.46
C TYR A 142 1.38 -6.66 -3.74
N ASN A 143 0.94 -7.36 -2.71
CA ASN A 143 -0.42 -7.88 -2.60
C ASN A 143 -1.30 -6.80 -1.97
N ALA A 144 -2.28 -6.27 -2.70
CA ALA A 144 -3.18 -5.24 -2.18
C ALA A 144 -4.26 -5.90 -1.30
N VAL A 145 -4.27 -5.56 -0.01
CA VAL A 145 -5.27 -6.01 0.96
C VAL A 145 -6.15 -4.82 1.30
N GLU A 146 -7.41 -4.85 0.89
CA GLU A 146 -8.36 -3.78 1.12
C GLU A 146 -9.23 -4.07 2.35
N MET A 147 -9.52 -3.02 3.12
CA MET A 147 -10.60 -3.00 4.09
C MET A 147 -11.34 -1.65 4.00
N ASN A 148 -12.66 -1.68 4.10
CA ASN A 148 -13.46 -0.45 4.24
C ASN A 148 -13.55 -0.07 5.73
N ALA A 149 -13.15 1.14 6.07
CA ALA A 149 -13.16 1.63 7.44
C ALA A 149 -14.57 1.99 7.96
N SER A 150 -15.50 2.35 7.07
CA SER A 150 -16.86 2.73 7.43
C SER A 150 -17.72 1.52 7.81
N ASP A 151 -17.37 0.32 7.31
CA ASP A 151 -18.03 -0.95 7.62
C ASP A 151 -17.66 -1.48 9.02
N ASP A 152 -16.40 -1.30 9.45
CA ASP A 152 -15.86 -1.84 10.70
C ASP A 152 -16.15 -0.91 11.90
N ARG A 153 -17.35 -1.03 12.48
CA ARG A 153 -17.80 -0.19 13.60
C ARG A 153 -17.10 -0.47 14.95
N SER A 154 -16.36 -1.56 15.08
CA SER A 154 -15.62 -1.91 16.30
C SER A 154 -14.12 -1.62 16.14
N PRO A 155 -13.52 -0.80 17.03
CA PRO A 155 -12.08 -0.56 17.05
C PRO A 155 -11.24 -1.83 17.20
N GLU A 156 -11.76 -2.84 17.89
CA GLU A 156 -11.10 -4.13 18.11
C GLU A 156 -11.02 -4.92 16.80
N VAL A 157 -12.14 -5.03 16.06
CA VAL A 157 -12.16 -5.69 14.75
C VAL A 157 -11.24 -4.97 13.76
N PHE A 158 -11.31 -3.64 13.74
CA PHE A 158 -10.44 -2.79 12.92
C PHE A 158 -8.96 -3.04 13.23
N ARG A 159 -8.60 -3.11 14.52
CA ARG A 159 -7.24 -3.44 14.96
C ARG A 159 -6.79 -4.81 14.46
N THR A 160 -7.61 -5.84 14.66
CA THR A 160 -7.28 -7.21 14.27
C THR A 160 -7.05 -7.32 12.77
N ARG A 161 -7.85 -6.63 11.94
CA ARG A 161 -7.67 -6.58 10.49
C ARG A 161 -6.37 -5.90 10.08
N ILE A 162 -6.03 -4.76 10.69
CA ILE A 162 -4.74 -4.08 10.44
C ILE A 162 -3.58 -4.98 10.83
N GLU A 163 -3.62 -5.59 12.01
CA GLU A 163 -2.56 -6.47 12.51
C GLU A 163 -2.42 -7.71 11.61
N ALA A 164 -3.53 -8.32 11.17
CA ALA A 164 -3.51 -9.42 10.20
C ALA A 164 -2.86 -8.99 8.88
N ALA A 165 -3.32 -7.90 8.27
CA ALA A 165 -2.80 -7.44 6.98
C ALA A 165 -1.32 -7.03 7.03
N THR A 166 -0.87 -6.45 8.15
CA THR A 166 0.50 -5.90 8.27
C THR A 166 1.52 -6.88 8.83
N GLN A 167 1.11 -7.90 9.60
CA GLN A 167 2.02 -8.87 10.20
C GLN A 167 2.06 -10.21 9.44
N MET A 168 1.00 -10.58 8.72
CA MET A 168 0.98 -11.84 7.98
C MET A 168 1.83 -11.73 6.70
N ARG A 169 2.64 -12.76 6.45
CA ARG A 169 3.19 -13.05 5.12
C ARG A 169 2.16 -13.89 4.36
N SER A 170 1.98 -13.64 3.07
CA SER A 170 1.13 -14.49 2.23
C SER A 170 1.64 -15.93 2.33
N VAL A 171 0.79 -16.88 2.74
CA VAL A 171 1.16 -18.30 2.94
C VAL A 171 0.84 -19.18 1.72
N LEU A 172 0.30 -18.59 0.65
CA LEU A 172 -0.14 -19.30 -0.55
C LEU A 172 0.61 -18.78 -1.79
N GLY A 173 1.41 -19.65 -2.41
CA GLY A 173 1.90 -19.52 -3.78
C GLY A 173 3.42 -19.34 -3.93
N SER A 174 3.94 -19.81 -5.07
CA SER A 174 5.36 -19.77 -5.46
C SER A 174 5.96 -18.35 -5.64
N HIS A 175 5.15 -17.31 -5.45
CA HIS A 175 5.52 -15.89 -5.52
C HIS A 175 4.82 -15.11 -4.38
N GLU A 176 5.30 -15.28 -3.15
CA GLU A 176 4.79 -14.52 -1.99
C GLU A 176 5.05 -13.01 -2.17
N ARG A 177 4.01 -12.25 -2.50
CA ARG A 177 4.07 -10.79 -2.51
C ARG A 177 3.75 -10.24 -1.11
N PRO A 178 4.53 -9.28 -0.59
CA PRO A 178 4.23 -8.65 0.69
C PRO A 178 2.96 -7.80 0.58
N ASN A 179 2.22 -7.72 1.69
CA ASN A 179 0.97 -6.96 1.71
C ASN A 179 1.20 -5.44 1.66
N CYS A 180 0.34 -4.74 0.95
CA CYS A 180 0.09 -3.31 1.10
C CYS A 180 -1.35 -3.17 1.57
N LEU A 181 -1.56 -2.55 2.73
CA LEU A 181 -2.89 -2.36 3.29
C LEU A 181 -3.52 -1.11 2.67
N ILE A 182 -4.73 -1.25 2.14
CA ILE A 182 -5.56 -0.15 1.65
C ILE A 182 -6.74 -0.03 2.62
N ILE A 183 -6.91 1.14 3.21
CA ILE A 183 -8.04 1.46 4.08
C ILE A 183 -8.92 2.45 3.34
N ASP A 184 -10.04 1.97 2.81
CA ASP A 184 -11.00 2.79 2.09
C ASP A 184 -11.97 3.49 3.05
N GLU A 185 -12.54 4.62 2.60
CA GLU A 185 -13.50 5.46 3.33
C GLU A 185 -13.10 5.76 4.79
N ILE A 186 -11.83 6.12 5.00
CA ILE A 186 -11.29 6.39 6.34
C ILE A 186 -12.01 7.54 7.05
N ASP A 187 -12.61 8.46 6.28
CA ASP A 187 -13.44 9.56 6.75
C ASP A 187 -14.73 9.10 7.44
N GLY A 188 -15.24 7.92 7.09
CA GLY A 188 -16.41 7.32 7.75
C GLY A 188 -16.09 6.55 9.03
N ALA A 189 -14.81 6.35 9.36
CA ALA A 189 -14.42 5.50 10.48
C ALA A 189 -14.63 6.18 11.84
N PRO A 190 -15.01 5.44 12.90
CA PRO A 190 -15.07 6.00 14.25
C PRO A 190 -13.73 6.57 14.71
N ALA A 191 -13.75 7.68 15.47
CA ALA A 191 -12.53 8.30 16.01
C ALA A 191 -11.67 7.32 16.82
N ALA A 192 -12.30 6.36 17.51
CA ALA A 192 -11.60 5.30 18.22
C ALA A 192 -10.77 4.40 17.28
N SER A 193 -11.30 4.06 16.10
CA SER A 193 -10.58 3.29 15.07
C SER A 193 -9.41 4.08 14.49
N ILE A 194 -9.60 5.39 14.24
CA ILE A 194 -8.52 6.28 13.81
C ILE A 194 -7.39 6.33 14.85
N ASN A 195 -7.74 6.42 16.14
CA ASN A 195 -6.76 6.41 17.23
C ASN A 195 -6.01 5.08 17.32
N VAL A 196 -6.66 3.94 17.03
CA VAL A 196 -5.99 2.64 16.91
C VAL A 196 -4.94 2.66 15.80
N LEU A 197 -5.30 3.14 14.59
CA LEU A 197 -4.37 3.25 13.47
C LEU A 197 -3.17 4.14 13.80
N LEU A 198 -3.42 5.32 14.37
CA LEU A 198 -2.37 6.25 14.81
C LEU A 198 -1.45 5.60 15.86
N GLY A 199 -2.04 4.86 16.81
CA GLY A 199 -1.29 4.09 17.79
C GLY A 199 -0.35 3.08 17.13
N ILE A 200 -0.81 2.33 16.13
CA ILE A 200 0.02 1.36 15.39
C ILE A 200 1.15 2.07 14.61
N ILE A 201 0.86 3.19 13.95
CA ILE A 201 1.83 3.97 13.17
C ILE A 201 2.93 4.53 14.07
N GLN A 202 2.56 5.03 15.26
CA GLN A 202 3.46 5.72 16.18
C GLN A 202 4.19 4.79 17.15
N ARG A 203 3.88 3.48 17.16
CA ARG A 203 4.63 2.48 17.94
C ARG A 203 6.13 2.61 17.62
N LYS A 204 6.88 3.08 18.62
CA LYS A 204 8.34 3.01 18.66
C LYS A 204 8.74 1.60 19.10
N ASP A 205 9.94 1.19 18.73
CA ASP A 205 10.53 0.02 19.35
C ASP A 205 10.54 0.20 20.85
N ALA A 206 9.97 -0.78 21.55
CA ALA A 206 10.39 -1.01 22.91
C ALA A 206 11.80 -1.59 22.81
N GLU A 207 12.82 -0.75 22.98
CA GLU A 207 14.20 -1.18 23.09
C GLU A 207 14.27 -2.43 23.99
N GLY A 208 14.98 -3.43 23.47
CA GLY A 208 15.12 -4.72 24.10
C GLY A 208 15.90 -4.63 25.39
N GLU A 209 15.22 -4.41 26.52
CA GLU A 209 15.66 -5.03 27.76
C GLU A 209 15.36 -6.53 27.65
N ALA A 210 16.43 -7.29 27.42
CA ALA A 210 16.50 -8.74 27.63
C ALA A 210 16.39 -9.05 29.13
N GLY A 211 15.24 -8.71 29.73
CA GLY A 211 14.82 -9.13 31.05
C GLY A 211 13.90 -10.33 30.93
N ALA A 212 14.33 -11.47 31.48
CA ALA A 212 13.59 -12.72 31.51
C ALA A 212 12.15 -12.51 32.03
N GLY A 213 11.17 -12.98 31.25
CA GLY A 213 9.75 -12.98 31.63
C GLY A 213 8.92 -11.92 30.92
N ARG A 214 8.75 -12.02 29.59
CA ARG A 214 7.92 -11.08 28.84
C ARG A 214 6.81 -11.80 28.07
N ARG A 215 5.58 -11.61 28.55
CA ARG A 215 4.35 -11.74 27.75
C ARG A 215 4.64 -11.10 26.39
N ARG A 216 4.59 -11.89 25.31
CA ARG A 216 4.79 -11.44 23.92
C ARG A 216 3.89 -10.22 23.71
N ARG A 217 4.46 -9.00 23.68
CA ARG A 217 3.67 -7.81 23.32
C ARG A 217 3.22 -8.03 21.88
N GLU A 218 1.91 -8.17 21.67
CA GLU A 218 1.32 -8.30 20.34
C GLU A 218 1.55 -7.01 19.55
N GLY A 219 2.11 -7.17 18.34
CA GLY A 219 2.35 -6.11 17.37
C GLY A 219 3.77 -5.55 17.40
N GLY A 220 4.60 -6.00 16.44
CA GLY A 220 5.91 -5.42 16.16
C GLY A 220 5.82 -4.08 15.43
N ILE A 221 6.97 -3.57 14.99
CA ILE A 221 7.07 -2.37 14.15
C ILE A 221 6.20 -2.53 12.89
N LEU A 222 5.56 -1.45 12.43
CA LEU A 222 4.92 -1.42 11.12
C LEU A 222 5.96 -1.50 9.99
N LEU A 223 6.02 -2.64 9.31
CA LEU A 223 6.94 -2.92 8.19
C LEU A 223 6.20 -3.09 6.85
N ARG A 224 4.96 -2.58 6.76
CA ARG A 224 4.12 -2.64 5.56
C ARG A 224 3.52 -1.27 5.27
N PRO A 225 3.45 -0.84 4.00
CA PRO A 225 2.83 0.41 3.63
C PRO A 225 1.32 0.37 3.83
N ILE A 226 0.76 1.50 4.26
CA ILE A 226 -0.68 1.72 4.40
C ILE A 226 -1.10 2.88 3.49
N ILE A 227 -2.09 2.66 2.63
CA ILE A 227 -2.74 3.70 1.84
C ILE A 227 -4.13 3.91 2.42
N CYS A 228 -4.43 5.12 2.85
CA CYS A 228 -5.78 5.51 3.26
C CYS A 228 -6.46 6.29 2.14
N ILE A 229 -7.77 6.11 2.00
CA ILE A 229 -8.59 6.83 1.02
C ILE A 229 -9.68 7.56 1.78
N CYS A 230 -9.85 8.85 1.44
CA CYS A 230 -10.85 9.74 2.02
C CYS A 230 -11.66 10.38 0.90
N ASN A 231 -12.97 10.47 1.09
CA ASN A 231 -13.83 11.28 0.25
C ASN A 231 -13.87 12.71 0.81
N ASP A 232 -13.45 13.69 -0.01
CA ASP A 232 -13.48 15.12 0.34
C ASP A 232 -14.95 15.58 0.39
N GLN A 233 -15.60 15.47 1.56
CA GLN A 233 -16.99 15.86 1.83
C GLN A 233 -17.06 17.27 2.43
#